data_AF-A0A527G287-F1
#
_entry.id   AF-A0A527G287-F1
#
_cell.length_a   1.000
_cell.length_b   1.000
_cell.length_c   1.000
_cell.angle_alpha   90.00
_cell.angle_beta   90.00
_cell.angle_gamma   90.00
#
_symmetry.space_group_name_H-M   'P 1'
#
loop_
_entity.id
_entity.type
_entity.pdbx_description
1 polymer ?
#
loop_
_entity_poly.entity_id
_entity_poly.type
_entity_poly.pdbx_seq_one_letter_code
_entity_poly.pdbx_strand_id
1 'polypeptide(L)'
;VFFILEQSIWLALAASLATGLIFGAINGYLVGYLRLRAFLTTLVTFIFGRALFDILVTTYAADVQLSTATSDVLDFIGDSTFWGLSVSVWLAIILAIVTHIALTRSR
;
A
#
# COMPACT_ATOMS: atom_id res chain seq x y z
N VAL A 1 -1.96 2.52 20.79
CA VAL A 1 -1.21 3.75 20.50
C VAL A 1 0.00 3.33 19.69
N PHE A 2 -0.06 3.43 18.36
CA PHE A 2 0.79 2.56 17.53
C PHE A 2 1.91 3.24 16.72
N PHE A 3 1.98 4.56 16.57
CA PHE A 3 3.14 5.20 15.93
C PHE A 3 3.33 6.62 16.46
N ILE A 4 2.98 7.63 15.66
CA ILE A 4 3.22 9.06 15.95
C ILE A 4 1.93 9.74 16.39
N LEU A 5 0.81 9.40 15.76
CA LEU A 5 -0.50 10.01 15.99
C LEU A 5 -1.33 9.28 17.05
N GLU A 6 -0.71 8.34 17.77
CA GLU A 6 -1.34 7.48 18.78
C GLU A 6 -2.55 6.65 18.32
N GLN A 7 -2.75 6.52 17.02
CA GLN A 7 -3.91 5.84 16.43
C GLN A 7 -3.82 4.31 16.49
N SER A 8 -4.94 3.66 16.15
CA SER A 8 -5.05 2.19 16.07
C SER A 8 -4.41 1.64 14.78
N ILE A 9 -3.92 0.39 14.86
CA ILE A 9 -3.36 -0.35 13.70
C ILE A 9 -4.40 -0.47 12.58
N TRP A 10 -5.66 -0.70 12.93
CA TRP A 10 -6.76 -0.82 11.98
C TRP A 10 -7.00 0.46 11.20
N LEU A 11 -6.83 1.62 11.82
CA LEU A 11 -6.94 2.90 11.12
C LEU A 11 -5.80 3.07 10.11
N ALA A 12 -4.58 2.68 10.47
CA ALA A 12 -3.43 2.72 9.56
C ALA A 12 -3.64 1.78 8.35
N LEU A 13 -4.16 0.57 8.59
CA LEU A 13 -4.53 -0.38 7.54
C LEU A 13 -5.63 0.18 6.63
N ALA A 14 -6.69 0.76 7.21
CA ALA A 14 -7.78 1.35 6.43
C ALA A 14 -7.27 2.53 5.58
N ALA A 15 -6.40 3.38 6.13
CA ALA A 15 -5.82 4.50 5.41
C ALA A 15 -4.90 4.05 4.25
N SER A 16 -4.09 2.99 4.45
CA SER A 16 -3.22 2.47 3.39
C SER A 16 -4.03 1.86 2.24
N LEU A 17 -5.07 1.08 2.55
CA LEU A 17 -5.99 0.53 1.56
C LEU A 17 -6.76 1.63 0.83
N ALA A 18 -7.28 2.62 1.55
CA ALA A 18 -7.98 3.76 0.96
C ALA A 18 -7.09 4.54 -0.01
N THR A 19 -5.82 4.77 0.36
CA THR A 19 -4.86 5.44 -0.51
C THR A 19 -4.64 4.64 -1.80
N GLY A 20 -4.43 3.33 -1.70
CA GLY A 20 -4.30 2.46 -2.88
C GLY A 20 -5.54 2.48 -3.78
N LEU A 21 -6.74 2.43 -3.18
CA LEU A 21 -8.00 2.53 -3.91
C LEU A 21 -8.16 3.87 -4.63
N ILE A 22 -7.81 4.99 -3.99
CA ILE A 22 -7.88 6.33 -4.60
C ILE A 22 -6.95 6.40 -5.82
N PHE A 23 -5.68 6.00 -5.68
CA PHE A 23 -4.76 5.99 -6.81
C PHE A 23 -5.20 5.06 -7.94
N GLY A 24 -5.71 3.87 -7.58
CA GLY A 24 -6.28 2.92 -8.54
C GLY A 24 -7.49 3.48 -9.28
N ALA A 25 -8.43 4.11 -8.56
CA ALA A 25 -9.62 4.73 -9.14
C ALA A 25 -9.27 5.91 -10.05
N ILE A 26 -8.33 6.77 -9.66
CA ILE A 26 -7.83 7.86 -10.50
C ILE A 26 -7.23 7.28 -11.79
N ASN A 27 -6.32 6.32 -11.68
CA ASN A 27 -5.72 5.70 -12.87
C ASN A 27 -6.75 5.03 -13.78
N GLY A 28 -7.72 4.29 -13.19
CA GLY A 28 -8.81 3.65 -13.91
C GLY A 28 -9.73 4.66 -14.61
N TYR A 29 -10.04 5.78 -13.96
CA TYR A 29 -10.85 6.85 -14.54
C TYR A 29 -10.14 7.56 -15.70
N LEU A 30 -8.87 7.94 -15.52
CA LEU A 30 -8.08 8.63 -16.53
C LEU A 30 -7.89 7.78 -17.80
N VAL A 31 -7.64 6.48 -17.63
CA VAL A 31 -7.40 5.57 -18.78
C VAL A 31 -8.71 5.04 -19.36
N GLY A 32 -9.64 4.60 -18.52
CA GLY A 32 -10.88 3.95 -18.94
C GLY A 32 -11.94 4.93 -19.45
N TYR A 33 -12.11 6.08 -18.79
CA TYR A 33 -13.16 7.04 -19.14
C TYR A 33 -12.64 8.17 -20.04
N LEU A 34 -11.54 8.83 -19.64
CA LEU A 34 -10.97 9.94 -20.42
C LEU A 34 -10.11 9.49 -21.61
N ARG A 35 -9.86 8.18 -21.75
CA ARG A 35 -9.10 7.56 -22.86
C ARG A 35 -7.71 8.18 -23.07
N LEU A 36 -7.04 8.56 -21.98
CA LEU A 36 -5.66 9.04 -22.03
C LEU A 36 -4.68 7.89 -22.29
N ARG A 37 -3.44 8.23 -22.70
CA ARG A 37 -2.37 7.23 -22.90
C ARG A 37 -1.97 6.61 -21.56
N ALA A 38 -2.31 5.33 -21.39
CA ALA A 38 -2.13 4.58 -20.15
C ALA A 38 -0.73 4.71 -19.55
N PHE A 39 0.31 4.50 -20.37
CA PHE A 39 1.70 4.54 -19.91
C PHE A 39 2.08 5.88 -19.26
N LEU A 40 1.70 7.00 -19.90
CA LEU A 40 2.06 8.33 -19.41
C LEU A 40 1.30 8.65 -18.12
N THR A 41 -0.01 8.41 -18.08
CA THR A 41 -0.82 8.78 -16.90
C THR A 41 -0.45 7.98 -15.66
N THR A 42 -0.13 6.67 -15.81
CA THR A 42 0.32 5.87 -14.67
C THR A 42 1.72 6.22 -14.21
N LEU A 43 2.60 6.65 -15.13
CA LEU A 43 3.92 7.13 -14.77
C LEU A 43 3.82 8.44 -13.97
N VAL A 44 2.97 9.37 -14.41
CA VAL A 44 2.75 10.64 -13.71
C VAL A 44 2.18 10.43 -12.31
N THR A 45 1.14 9.59 -12.16
CA THR A 45 0.58 9.31 -10.84
C THR A 45 1.56 8.55 -9.94
N PHE A 46 2.40 7.66 -10.51
CA PHE A 46 3.47 7.00 -9.77
C PHE A 46 4.51 7.99 -9.25
N ILE A 47 5.04 8.88 -10.10
CA ILE A 47 6.04 9.88 -9.68
C ILE A 47 5.45 10.82 -8.63
N PHE A 48 4.21 11.27 -8.82
CA PHE A 48 3.53 12.12 -7.84
C PHE A 48 3.39 11.42 -6.48
N GLY A 49 2.87 10.19 -6.47
CA GLY A 49 2.72 9.40 -5.24
C GLY A 49 4.06 9.13 -4.57
N ARG A 50 5.11 8.88 -5.35
CA ARG A 50 6.47 8.70 -4.84
C ARG A 50 7.02 9.97 -4.18
N ALA A 51 6.89 11.12 -4.84
CA ALA A 51 7.34 12.39 -4.28
C ALA A 51 6.60 12.73 -2.97
N LEU A 52 5.29 12.47 -2.92
CA LEU A 52 4.50 12.64 -1.70
C LEU A 52 4.98 11.73 -0.57
N PHE A 53 5.23 10.45 -0.88
CA PHE A 53 5.77 9.50 0.09
C PHE A 53 7.15 9.95 0.61
N ASP A 54 8.05 10.40 -0.27
CA ASP A 54 9.39 10.83 0.12
C ASP A 54 9.35 12.07 1.04
N ILE A 55 8.44 13.03 0.78
CA ILE A 55 8.19 14.16 1.68
C ILE A 55 7.73 13.66 3.04
N LEU A 56 6.70 12.81 3.08
CA LEU A 56 6.13 12.30 4.34
C LEU A 56 7.16 11.54 5.17
N VAL A 57 7.89 10.61 4.55
CA VAL A 57 8.91 9.83 5.26
C VAL A 57 10.00 10.75 5.80
N THR A 58 10.44 11.74 5.03
CA THR A 58 11.46 12.68 5.51
C THR A 58 10.94 13.54 6.66
N THR A 59 9.70 14.00 6.60
CA THR A 59 9.08 14.82 7.67
C THR A 59 8.89 14.03 8.97
N TYR A 60 8.48 12.77 8.89
CA TYR A 60 8.16 11.95 10.06
C TYR A 60 9.31 11.02 10.49
N ALA A 61 10.46 11.05 9.81
CA ALA A 61 11.56 10.12 10.03
C ALA A 61 12.05 10.06 11.48
N ALA A 62 12.16 11.22 12.14
CA ALA A 62 12.61 11.29 13.53
C ALA A 62 11.56 10.70 14.50
N ASP A 63 10.29 11.05 14.31
CA ASP A 63 9.20 10.58 15.16
C ASP A 63 8.97 9.07 15.05
N VAL A 64 9.15 8.49 13.85
CA VAL A 64 9.09 7.03 13.66
C VAL A 64 10.23 6.35 14.42
N GLN A 65 11.45 6.87 14.35
CA GLN A 65 12.63 6.25 15.00
C GLN A 65 12.56 6.31 16.52
N LEU A 66 11.97 7.36 17.09
CA LEU A 66 11.82 7.52 18.53
C LEU A 66 10.57 6.84 19.09
N SER A 67 9.70 6.31 18.22
CA SER A 67 8.48 5.62 18.63
C SER A 67 8.80 4.30 19.32
N THR A 68 8.21 4.08 20.50
CA THR A 68 8.33 2.83 21.27
C THR A 68 7.24 1.81 20.90
N ALA A 69 6.50 2.06 19.82
CA ALA A 69 5.40 1.20 19.41
C ALA A 69 5.90 -0.14 18.85
N THR A 70 5.47 -1.22 19.48
CA THR A 70 5.74 -2.61 19.07
C THR A 70 4.43 -3.38 19.02
N SER A 71 4.34 -4.35 18.10
CA SER A 71 3.23 -5.30 18.03
C SER A 71 3.74 -6.63 17.53
N ASP A 72 3.54 -7.65 18.35
CA ASP A 72 3.80 -9.04 18.01
C ASP A 72 3.14 -9.44 16.67
N VAL A 73 1.96 -8.88 16.35
CA VAL A 73 1.25 -9.16 15.10
C VAL A 73 1.96 -8.54 13.89
N LEU A 74 2.45 -7.30 14.00
CA LEU A 74 3.15 -6.65 12.89
C LEU A 74 4.56 -7.19 12.72
N ASP A 75 5.23 -7.50 13.82
CA ASP A 75 6.54 -8.15 13.82
C ASP A 75 6.44 -9.54 13.18
N PHE A 76 5.36 -10.28 13.46
CA PHE A 76 5.07 -11.53 12.77
C PHE A 76 4.83 -11.31 11.26
N ILE A 77 4.03 -10.33 10.85
CA ILE A 77 3.75 -10.09 9.42
C ILE A 77 5.01 -9.62 8.67
N GLY A 78 5.86 -8.83 9.32
CA GLY A 78 7.07 -8.26 8.72
C GLY A 78 8.24 -9.24 8.66
N ASP A 79 8.59 -9.84 9.79
CA ASP A 79 9.87 -10.54 9.96
C ASP A 79 9.74 -12.07 10.01
N SER A 80 8.52 -12.60 10.22
CA SER A 80 8.35 -14.04 10.35
C SER A 80 8.21 -14.77 9.01
N THR A 81 8.38 -16.09 9.09
CA THR A 81 8.14 -17.01 7.99
C THR A 81 7.00 -17.95 8.33
N PHE A 82 6.16 -18.20 7.33
CA PHE A 82 5.12 -19.21 7.37
C PHE A 82 5.44 -20.28 6.34
N TRP A 83 5.64 -21.53 6.78
CA TRP A 83 5.94 -22.67 5.90
C TRP A 83 7.17 -22.45 4.99
N GLY A 84 8.21 -21.82 5.53
CA GLY A 84 9.48 -21.57 4.83
C GLY A 84 9.47 -20.36 3.88
N LEU A 85 8.35 -19.66 3.72
CA LEU A 85 8.26 -18.40 2.97
C LEU A 85 7.91 -17.24 3.91
N SER A 86 8.43 -16.04 3.64
CA SER A 86 8.03 -14.84 4.39
C SER A 86 6.53 -14.59 4.23
N VAL A 87 5.87 -14.11 5.28
CA VAL A 87 4.44 -13.77 5.27
C VAL A 87 4.12 -12.77 4.14
N SER A 88 5.04 -11.87 3.80
CA SER A 88 4.91 -10.95 2.67
C SER A 88 4.79 -11.66 1.32
N VAL A 89 5.49 -12.78 1.13
CA VAL A 89 5.40 -13.60 -0.10
C VAL A 89 4.04 -14.26 -0.19
N TRP A 90 3.51 -14.78 0.92
CA TRP A 90 2.16 -15.33 0.95
C TRP A 90 1.09 -14.29 0.62
N LEU A 91 1.21 -13.08 1.17
CA LEU A 91 0.30 -11.97 0.82
C LEU A 91 0.37 -11.62 -0.67
N ALA A 92 1.57 -11.61 -1.26
CA ALA A 92 1.73 -11.38 -2.69
C ALA A 92 1.08 -12.49 -3.54
N ILE A 93 1.20 -13.76 -3.14
CA ILE A 93 0.53 -14.89 -3.81
C ILE A 93 -0.99 -14.73 -3.75
N ILE A 94 -1.55 -14.41 -2.58
CA ILE A 94 -2.99 -14.18 -2.40
C ILE A 94 -3.44 -13.03 -3.30
N LEU A 95 -2.72 -11.90 -3.30
CA LEU A 95 -3.03 -10.75 -4.14
C LEU A 95 -2.98 -11.13 -5.63
N ALA A 96 -1.99 -11.90 -6.06
CA ALA A 96 -1.87 -12.38 -7.43
C ALA A 96 -3.06 -13.27 -7.85
N ILE A 97 -3.49 -14.18 -6.97
CA ILE A 97 -4.67 -15.03 -7.23
C ILE A 97 -5.93 -14.18 -7.32
N VAL A 98 -6.17 -13.29 -6.35
CA VAL A 98 -7.36 -12.42 -6.31
C VAL A 98 -7.42 -11.54 -7.57
N THR A 99 -6.32 -10.88 -7.91
CA THR A 99 -6.24 -10.02 -9.10
C THR A 99 -6.38 -10.82 -10.38
N HIS A 100 -5.79 -12.02 -10.48
CA HIS A 100 -5.97 -12.90 -11.63
C HIS A 100 -7.45 -13.30 -11.83
N ILE A 101 -8.14 -13.68 -10.76
CA ILE A 101 -9.58 -14.01 -10.81
C ILE A 101 -10.39 -12.77 -11.21
N ALA A 102 -10.13 -11.62 -10.60
CA ALA A 102 -10.83 -10.38 -10.89
C ALA A 102 -10.67 -9.95 -12.37
N LEU A 103 -9.45 -9.99 -12.91
CA LEU A 103 -9.18 -9.65 -14.30
C LEU A 103 -9.79 -10.66 -15.27
N THR A 104 -9.78 -11.94 -14.94
CA THR A 104 -10.39 -13.00 -15.76
C THR A 104 -11.92 -12.89 -15.80
N ARG A 105 -12.54 -12.42 -14.70
CA ARG A 105 -14.00 -12.23 -14.60
C ARG A 105 -14.50 -10.88 -15.13
N SER A 106 -13.60 -9.92 -15.34
CA SER A 106 -13.93 -8.57 -15.83
C SER A 106 -13.88 -8.43 -17.36
N ARG A 107 -13.55 -9.51 -18.08
CA ARG A 107 -13.73 -9.62 -19.53
C ARG A 107 -15.14 -10.08 -19.86
#